data_AF-A0A7W1PZT0-F1
#
_entry.id   AF-A0A7W1PZT0-F1
#
_cell.length_a   1.000
_cell.length_b   1.000
_cell.length_c   1.000
_cell.angle_alpha   90.00
_cell.angle_beta   90.00
_cell.angle_gamma   90.00
#
_symmetry.space_group_name_H-M   'P 1'
#
loop_
_entity.id
_entity.type
_entity.pdbx_description
1 polymer ?
#
loop_
_entity_poly.entity_id
_entity_poly.type
_entity_poly.pdbx_seq_one_letter_code
_entity_poly.pdbx_strand_id
1 'polypeptide(L)' 'MLAKARGAVDAGAADSLSAFVVDALRDRLSRTHALAELARVLGGPPPLAARAAVRRAWELPAPTADA' A
#
# COMPACT_ATOMS: atom_id res chain seq x y z
N MET A 1 11.52 1.66 7.05
CA MET A 1 10.48 2.67 7.34
C MET A 1 11.10 3.95 7.90
N LEU A 2 11.78 3.90 9.06
CA LEU A 2 12.35 5.09 9.71
C LEU A 2 13.32 5.89 8.81
N ALA A 3 14.21 5.22 8.06
CA ALA A 3 15.13 5.89 7.14
C ALA A 3 14.41 6.62 5.98
N LYS A 4 13.32 6.04 5.45
CA LYS A 4 12.50 6.70 4.41
C LYS A 4 11.75 7.90 4.96
N ALA A 5 11.17 7.75 6.15
CA ALA A 5 10.42 8.80 6.81
C ALA A 5 11.33 9.97 7.19
N ARG A 6 12.54 9.69 7.69
CA ARG A 6 13.57 10.70 7.96
C ARG A 6 14.02 11.40 6.68
N GLY A 7 14.31 10.66 5.62
CA GLY A 7 14.64 11.24 4.31
C GLY A 7 13.53 12.13 3.72
N ALA A 8 12.26 11.79 3.96
CA ALA A 8 11.13 12.62 3.53
C ALA A 8 11.05 13.95 4.31
N VAL A 9 11.33 13.93 5.62
CA VAL A 9 11.41 15.15 6.44
C VAL A 9 12.62 16.00 6.03
N ASP A 10 13.79 15.37 5.87
CA ASP A 10 15.03 16.07 5.48
C ASP A 10 14.91 16.71 4.08
N ALA A 11 14.13 16.10 3.18
CA ALA A 11 13.83 16.63 1.85
C ALA A 11 12.67 17.65 1.83
N GLY A 12 12.06 17.96 2.98
CA GLY A 12 10.92 18.87 3.08
C GLY A 12 9.60 18.32 2.49
N ALA A 13 9.55 17.02 2.20
CA ALA A 13 8.34 16.36 1.69
C ALA A 13 7.31 16.06 2.80
N ALA A 14 7.71 16.18 4.07
CA ALA A 14 6.82 16.11 5.23
C ALA A 14 7.32 17.04 6.35
N ASP A 15 6.42 17.78 7.00
CA ASP A 15 6.77 18.73 8.06
C ASP A 15 7.34 18.07 9.32
N SER A 16 7.00 16.80 9.55
CA SER A 16 7.51 15.99 10.66
C SER A 16 7.37 14.51 10.38
N LEU A 17 8.05 13.69 11.20
CA LEU A 17 7.90 12.23 11.15
C LEU A 17 6.45 11.79 11.39
N SER A 18 5.76 12.46 12.32
CA SER A 18 4.35 12.19 12.61
C SER A 18 3.45 12.51 11.43
N ALA A 19 3.69 13.63 10.73
CA ALA A 19 2.94 13.98 9.53
C ALA A 19 3.12 12.90 8.43
N PHE A 20 4.36 12.47 8.19
CA PHE A 20 4.65 11.38 7.25
C PHE A 20 3.89 10.09 7.59
N VAL A 21 3.85 9.70 8.87
CA VAL A 21 3.14 8.49 9.32
C VAL A 21 1.62 8.65 9.15
N VAL A 22 1.07 9.82 9.47
CA VAL A 22 -0.36 10.10 9.30
C VAL A 22 -0.75 10.01 7.82
N ASP A 23 0.05 10.57 6.92
CA ASP A 23 -0.23 10.51 5.49
C ASP A 23 -0.10 9.08 4.94
N ALA A 24 0.95 8.35 5.34
CA ALA A 24 1.09 6.93 4.98
C ALA A 24 -0.09 6.07 5.49
N LEU A 25 -0.62 6.38 6.68
CA LEU A 25 -1.79 5.71 7.23
C LEU A 25 -3.06 6.05 6.46
N ARG A 26 -3.27 7.33 6.12
CA ARG A 26 -4.39 7.77 5.28
C ARG A 26 -4.38 7.08 3.92
N ASP A 27 -3.22 7.00 3.28
CA ASP A 27 -3.05 6.30 2.01
C ASP A 27 -3.38 4.80 2.13
N ARG A 28 -2.92 4.14 3.21
CA ARG A 28 -3.24 2.73 3.49
C ARG A 28 -4.75 2.53 3.66
N LEU A 29 -5.42 3.42 4.39
CA LEU A 29 -6.87 3.35 4.62
C LEU A 29 -7.65 3.59 3.33
N SER A 30 -7.31 4.62 2.56
CA SER A 30 -7.92 4.91 1.25
C SER A 30 -7.78 3.73 0.28
N ARG A 31 -6.58 3.13 0.21
CA ARG A 31 -6.35 1.93 -0.62
C ARG A 31 -7.21 0.76 -0.16
N THR A 32 -7.31 0.54 1.15
CA THR A 32 -8.11 -0.56 1.72
C THR A 32 -9.58 -0.39 1.38
N HIS A 33 -10.11 0.83 1.53
CA HIS A 33 -11.49 1.16 1.19
C HIS A 33 -11.77 0.97 -0.31
N ALA A 34 -10.88 1.46 -1.18
CA ALA A 34 -11.01 1.30 -2.63
C ALA A 34 -11.01 -0.17 -3.06
N LEU A 35 -10.15 -1.01 -2.45
CA LEU A 35 -10.13 -2.44 -2.73
C LEU A 35 -11.37 -3.17 -2.21
N ALA A 36 -11.91 -2.77 -1.06
CA ALA A 36 -13.15 -3.31 -0.53
C ALA A 36 -14.33 -2.98 -1.45
N GLU A 37 -14.41 -1.74 -1.94
CA GLU A 37 -15.42 -1.34 -2.92
C GLU A 37 -15.29 -2.10 -4.24
N LEU A 38 -14.06 -2.25 -4.73
CA LEU A 38 -13.82 -3.05 -5.94
C LEU A 38 -14.28 -4.49 -5.76
N ALA A 39 -13.98 -5.11 -4.60
CA ALA A 39 -14.45 -6.45 -4.29
C ALA A 39 -15.99 -6.49 -4.22
N ARG A 40 -16.65 -5.48 -3.66
CA ARG A 40 -18.11 -5.39 -3.62
C ARG A 40 -18.71 -5.35 -5.03
N VAL A 41 -18.17 -4.51 -5.92
CA VAL A 41 -18.65 -4.35 -7.30
C VAL A 41 -18.42 -5.61 -8.13
N LEU A 42 -17.29 -6.29 -7.93
CA LEU A 42 -16.91 -7.49 -8.69
C LEU A 42 -17.40 -8.81 -8.09
N GLY A 43 -18.18 -8.78 -7.00
CA GLY A 43 -18.75 -9.97 -6.37
C GLY A 43 -17.76 -10.77 -5.50
N GLY A 44 -16.64 -10.17 -5.10
CA GLY A 44 -15.64 -10.75 -4.22
C GLY A 44 -14.22 -10.33 -4.59
N PRO A 45 -13.22 -10.64 -3.73
CA PRO A 45 -11.83 -10.42 -4.08
C PRO A 45 -11.40 -11.34 -5.24
N PRO A 46 -10.47 -10.91 -6.10
CA PRO A 46 -9.95 -11.77 -7.17
C PRO A 46 -9.26 -13.02 -6.58
N PRO A 47 -9.36 -14.19 -7.22
CA PRO A 47 -8.73 -15.42 -6.76
C PRO A 47 -7.22 -15.25 -6.55
N LEU A 48 -6.68 -15.91 -5.52
CA LEU A 48 -5.25 -15.84 -5.19
C LEU A 48 -4.34 -16.24 -6.35
N ALA A 49 -4.74 -17.26 -7.13
CA ALA A 49 -4.00 -17.69 -8.32
C ALA A 49 -3.91 -16.59 -9.39
N ALA A 50 -4.99 -15.84 -9.62
CA ALA A 50 -5.01 -14.71 -10.56
C ALA A 50 -4.11 -13.57 -10.07
N ARG A 51 -4.16 -13.26 -8.77
CA ARG A 51 -3.27 -12.26 -8.14
C ARG A 51 -1.79 -12.66 -8.26
N ALA A 52 -1.49 -13.95 -8.12
CA ALA A 52 -0.14 -14.49 -8.28
C ALA A 52 0.32 -14.47 -9.74
N ALA A 53 -0.56 -14.73 -10.70
CA ALA A 53 -0.27 -14.65 -12.13
C ALA A 53 0.08 -13.22 -12.56
N VAL A 54 -0.73 -12.23 -12.17
CA VAL A 54 -0.45 -10.81 -12.43
C VAL A 54 0.88 -10.40 -11.80
N ARG A 55 1.13 -10.81 -10.56
CA ARG A 55 2.39 -10.52 -9.86
C ARG A 55 3.60 -11.04 -10.64
N ARG A 56 3.55 -12.28 -11.13
CA ARG A 56 4.62 -12.85 -11.97
C ARG A 56 4.77 -12.11 -13.29
N ALA A 57 3.66 -11.83 -13.97
CA ALA A 57 3.67 -11.14 -15.26
C ALA A 57 4.26 -9.72 -15.17
N TRP A 58 4.15 -9.07 -14.01
CA TRP A 58 4.65 -7.73 -13.76
C TRP A 58 5.95 -7.72 -12.94
N GLU A 59 6.57 -8.89 -12.74
CA GLU A 59 7.82 -9.07 -11.99
C GLU A 59 7.78 -8.43 -10.58
N LEU A 60 6.59 -8.39 -9.98
CA LEU A 60 6.36 -7.76 -8.69
C LEU A 60 6.88 -8.68 -7.57
N PRO A 61 7.53 -8.12 -6.52
CA PRO A 61 8.05 -8.91 -5.41
C PRO A 61 6.93 -9.66 -4.67
N ALA A 62 7.25 -10.81 -4.09
CA ALA A 62 6.32 -11.56 -3.24
C ALA A 62 5.79 -10.66 -2.11
N PRO A 63 4.51 -10.78 -1.72
CA PRO A 63 4.01 -10.02 -0.59
C PRO A 63 4.80 -10.46 0.65
N THR A 64 5.46 -9.52 1.32
CA THR A 64 6.08 -9.75 2.63
C THR A 64 4.98 -10.08 3.62
N ALA A 65 5.17 -11.15 4.41
CA ALA A 65 4.15 -11.72 5.28
C ALA A 65 3.77 -10.87 6.51
N ASP A 66 4.28 -9.65 6.64
CA ASP A 66 3.99 -8.75 7.77
C ASP A 66 3.48 -7.38 7.28
N ALA A 67 2.24 -7.04 7.66
CA ALA A 67 1.73 -5.67 7.89
C ALA A 67 0.31 -5.65 8.46
#